data_AF-A0A1W9HCY5-F1
#
_entry.id   AF-A0A1W9HCY5-F1
#
_cell.length_a   1.000
_cell.length_b   1.000
_cell.length_c   1.000
_cell.angle_alpha   90.00
_cell.angle_beta   90.00
_cell.angle_gamma   90.00
#
_symmetry.space_group_name_H-M   'P 1'
#
loop_
_entity.id
_entity.type
_entity.pdbx_description
1 polymer ?
#
loop_
_entity_poly.entity_id
_entity_poly.type
_entity_poly.pdbx_seq_one_letter_code
_entity_poly.pdbx_strand_id
1 'polypeptide(L)'
;MPDIYVLDTGAATHLAEIAPCRAAGVAIVFADSADYPAIADVSDDFVYVRLENARAEEADGYPADALARWAAACAGWARGESPAGLPYAAPDRAPVRPRDTFVFAINGAKERAPALALGLRRSLAV
;
A
#
# COMPACT_ATOMS: atom_id res chain seq x y z
N MET A 1 -18.58 14.89 -5.70
CA MET A 1 -17.51 13.97 -5.26
C MET A 1 -16.60 14.74 -4.34
N PRO A 2 -16.19 14.21 -3.18
CA PRO A 2 -15.10 14.82 -2.43
C PRO A 2 -13.82 14.79 -3.28
N ASP A 3 -12.97 15.78 -3.08
CA ASP A 3 -11.64 15.80 -3.67
C ASP A 3 -10.77 14.76 -2.97
N ILE A 4 -10.01 13.97 -3.74
CA ILE A 4 -9.12 12.93 -3.24
C ILE A 4 -7.68 13.46 -3.29
N TYR A 5 -7.01 13.48 -2.14
CA TYR A 5 -5.62 13.91 -2.03
C TYR A 5 -4.74 12.76 -1.56
N VAL A 6 -3.58 12.63 -2.21
CA VAL A 6 -2.61 11.58 -1.94
C VAL A 6 -1.23 12.22 -1.82
N LEU A 7 -0.46 11.85 -0.80
CA LEU A 7 0.92 12.29 -0.59
C LEU A 7 1.87 11.11 -0.78
N ASP A 8 2.74 11.21 -1.78
CA ASP A 8 3.89 10.34 -1.99
C ASP A 8 5.17 11.11 -1.70
N THR A 9 5.99 10.59 -0.80
CA THR A 9 7.13 11.32 -0.24
C THR A 9 8.48 10.82 -0.71
N GLY A 10 8.53 9.70 -1.44
CA GLY A 10 9.64 9.22 -2.28
C GLY A 10 11.06 9.12 -1.71
N ALA A 11 11.34 9.57 -0.47
CA ALA A 11 12.71 9.62 0.07
C ALA A 11 12.80 9.80 1.59
N ALA A 12 11.87 10.52 2.25
CA ALA A 12 11.90 10.70 3.70
C ALA A 12 10.59 11.28 4.23
N THR A 13 9.74 10.43 4.79
CA THR A 13 8.67 10.91 5.69
C THR A 13 9.08 10.70 7.11
N HIS A 14 9.03 11.79 7.86
CA HIS A 14 9.14 11.75 9.30
C HIS A 14 7.75 11.61 9.92
N LEU A 15 7.70 11.03 11.13
CA LEU A 15 6.54 11.04 12.05
C LEU A 15 5.70 12.33 12.00
N ALA A 16 6.36 13.47 11.78
CA ALA A 16 5.75 14.80 11.69
C ALA A 16 4.71 14.97 10.56
N GLU A 17 4.71 14.14 9.51
CA GLU A 17 3.78 14.30 8.37
C GLU A 17 2.45 13.56 8.58
N ILE A 18 2.40 12.56 9.46
CA ILE A 18 1.23 11.68 9.63
C ILE A 18 0.05 12.44 10.24
N ALA A 19 0.28 13.20 11.31
CA ALA A 19 -0.79 13.95 11.98
C ALA A 19 -1.38 15.06 11.08
N PRO A 20 -0.57 15.88 10.37
CA PRO A 20 -1.09 16.81 9.37
C PRO A 20 -1.89 16.12 8.25
N CYS A 21 -1.42 14.99 7.72
CA CYS A 21 -2.15 14.26 6.68
C CYS A 21 -3.51 13.76 7.18
N ARG A 22 -3.56 13.20 8.41
CA ARG A 22 -4.81 12.80 9.07
C ARG A 22 -5.78 13.97 9.26
N ALA A 23 -5.27 15.14 9.65
CA ALA A 23 -6.09 16.32 9.87
C ALA A 23 -6.63 16.93 8.56
N ALA A 24 -5.90 16.75 7.45
CA ALA A 24 -6.21 17.34 6.16
C ALA A 24 -7.00 16.40 5.21
N GLY A 25 -7.22 15.13 5.57
CA GLY A 25 -7.83 14.15 4.67
C GLY A 25 -6.93 13.89 3.46
N VAL A 26 -5.66 13.62 3.73
CA VAL A 26 -4.65 13.29 2.71
C VAL A 26 -4.16 11.88 2.98
N ALA A 27 -4.34 10.97 2.02
CA ALA A 27 -3.84 9.61 2.12
C ALA A 27 -2.33 9.55 1.85
N ILE A 28 -1.56 9.02 2.80
CA ILE A 28 -0.16 8.68 2.60
C ILE A 28 -0.09 7.42 1.74
N VAL A 29 0.75 7.46 0.71
CA VAL A 29 1.02 6.30 -0.14
C VAL A 29 1.83 5.27 0.61
N PHE A 30 1.34 4.03 0.65
CA PHE A 30 2.20 2.89 0.92
C PHE A 30 2.92 2.48 -0.37
N ALA A 31 4.25 2.53 -0.39
CA ALA A 31 5.04 2.09 -1.53
C ALA A 31 5.97 0.93 -1.14
N ASP A 32 5.81 -0.24 -1.77
CA ASP A 32 6.80 -1.31 -1.72
C ASP A 32 7.90 -1.02 -2.73
N SER A 33 8.87 -0.20 -2.32
CA SER A 33 10.00 0.28 -3.12
C SER A 33 11.33 -0.15 -2.53
N ALA A 34 12.32 -0.41 -3.38
CA ALA A 34 13.71 -0.63 -2.98
C ALA A 34 14.47 0.68 -2.74
N ASP A 35 13.98 1.80 -3.29
CA ASP A 35 14.69 3.08 -3.31
C ASP A 35 14.44 3.92 -2.05
N TYR A 36 13.32 3.69 -1.36
CA TYR A 36 12.88 4.46 -0.20
C TYR A 36 11.98 3.64 0.74
N PRO A 37 11.96 3.96 2.05
CA PRO A 37 11.18 3.19 3.02
C PRO A 37 9.67 3.39 2.85
N ALA A 38 8.91 2.32 3.07
CA ALA A 38 7.45 2.38 3.11
C ALA A 38 6.93 2.99 4.42
N ILE A 39 5.70 3.52 4.40
CA ILE A 39 4.96 3.97 5.58
C ILE A 39 3.57 3.35 5.51
N ALA A 40 3.21 2.57 6.52
CA ALA A 40 1.94 1.86 6.57
C ALA A 40 0.85 2.57 7.35
N ASP A 41 1.15 3.74 7.92
CA ASP A 41 0.19 4.57 8.64
C ASP A 41 -0.95 5.00 7.73
N VAL A 42 -2.15 4.56 8.06
CA VAL A 42 -3.37 5.00 7.39
C VAL A 42 -3.69 6.42 7.87
N SER A 43 -3.80 7.34 6.92
CA SER A 43 -4.06 8.76 7.19
C SER A 43 -5.40 9.28 6.65
N ASP A 44 -6.20 8.43 6.00
CA ASP A 44 -7.48 8.83 5.43
C ASP A 44 -8.53 7.68 5.49
N ASP A 45 -9.69 7.93 4.89
CA ASP A 45 -10.83 7.02 4.73
C ASP A 45 -10.57 5.91 3.69
N PHE A 46 -9.45 5.99 2.96
CA PHE A 46 -9.01 5.01 1.98
C PHE A 46 -7.50 4.71 2.13
N VAL A 47 -7.05 3.64 1.49
CA VAL A 47 -5.65 3.23 1.43
C VAL A 47 -5.18 3.25 -0.02
N TYR A 48 -3.99 3.80 -0.25
CA TYR A 48 -3.37 3.89 -1.57
C TYR A 48 -2.02 3.16 -1.56
N VAL A 49 -1.90 2.10 -2.36
CA VAL A 49 -0.76 1.16 -2.35
C VAL A 49 -0.10 1.14 -3.73
N ARG A 50 1.22 1.24 -3.76
CA ARG A 50 2.06 1.05 -4.94
C ARG A 50 3.01 -0.13 -4.70
N LEU A 51 2.89 -1.16 -5.53
CA LEU A 51 3.83 -2.29 -5.56
C LEU A 51 4.87 -2.01 -6.63
N GLU A 52 6.09 -1.66 -6.22
CA GLU A 52 7.15 -1.13 -7.12
C GLU A 52 8.29 -2.10 -7.42
N ASN A 53 8.32 -3.23 -6.73
CA ASN A 53 9.42 -4.18 -6.75
C ASN A 53 9.14 -5.40 -7.66
N ALA A 54 8.35 -5.21 -8.72
CA ALA A 54 8.09 -6.28 -9.68
C ALA A 54 9.39 -6.73 -10.40
N ARG A 55 9.57 -8.03 -10.57
CA ARG A 55 10.73 -8.69 -11.18
C ARG A 55 10.37 -9.34 -12.51
N ALA A 56 11.25 -9.25 -13.50
CA ALA A 56 10.96 -9.73 -14.85
C ALA A 56 10.88 -11.26 -14.92
N GLU A 57 11.63 -11.95 -14.07
CA GLU A 57 11.73 -13.42 -13.98
C GLU A 57 10.48 -14.04 -13.34
N GLU A 58 9.76 -13.27 -12.53
CA GLU A 58 8.53 -13.71 -11.87
C GLU A 58 7.34 -13.53 -12.81
N ALA A 59 6.62 -14.62 -13.10
CA ALA A 59 5.51 -14.60 -14.06
C ALA A 59 4.42 -13.58 -13.69
N ASP A 60 4.12 -13.49 -12.40
CA ASP A 60 3.17 -12.53 -11.81
C ASP A 60 3.88 -11.32 -11.19
N GLY A 61 5.13 -11.03 -11.59
CA GLY A 61 5.92 -9.90 -11.11
C GLY A 61 6.48 -10.04 -9.69
N TYR A 62 5.87 -10.85 -8.83
CA TYR A 62 6.37 -11.15 -7.49
C TYR A 62 6.42 -12.67 -7.26
N PRO A 63 7.33 -13.12 -6.37
CA PRO A 63 7.26 -14.48 -5.83
C PRO A 63 5.89 -14.78 -5.20
N ALA A 64 5.44 -16.02 -5.28
CA ALA A 64 4.10 -16.43 -4.84
C ALA A 64 3.82 -16.13 -3.35
N ASP A 65 4.82 -16.30 -2.48
CA ASP A 65 4.72 -15.99 -1.05
C ASP A 65 4.60 -14.48 -0.79
N ALA A 66 5.32 -13.66 -1.57
CA ALA A 66 5.21 -12.21 -1.50
C ALA A 66 3.84 -11.73 -2.02
N LEU A 67 3.29 -12.35 -3.07
CA LEU A 67 1.92 -12.07 -3.52
C LEU A 67 0.88 -12.41 -2.46
N ALA A 68 1.00 -13.57 -1.80
CA ALA A 68 0.12 -13.95 -0.71
C ALA A 68 0.20 -12.98 0.47
N ARG A 69 1.42 -12.53 0.82
CA ARG A 69 1.64 -11.50 1.84
C ARG A 69 0.93 -10.20 1.48
N TRP A 70 1.09 -9.73 0.24
CA TRP A 70 0.44 -8.49 -0.21
C TRP A 70 -1.07 -8.61 -0.28
N ALA A 71 -1.60 -9.75 -0.72
CA ALA A 71 -3.04 -10.01 -0.69
C ALA A 71 -3.60 -9.94 0.74
N ALA A 72 -2.92 -10.57 1.70
CA ALA A 72 -3.32 -10.51 3.11
C ALA A 72 -3.27 -9.08 3.68
N ALA A 73 -2.22 -8.31 3.34
CA ALA A 73 -2.12 -6.91 3.75
C ALA A 73 -3.25 -6.05 3.16
N CYS A 74 -3.52 -6.20 1.86
CA CYS A 74 -4.60 -5.50 1.17
C CYS A 74 -5.98 -5.85 1.75
N ALA A 75 -6.23 -7.12 2.06
CA ALA A 75 -7.46 -7.54 2.73
C ALA A 75 -7.59 -6.95 4.15
N GLY A 76 -6.49 -6.90 4.91
CA GLY A 76 -6.45 -6.26 6.23
C GLY A 76 -6.77 -4.77 6.15
N TRP A 77 -6.12 -4.04 5.24
CA TRP A 77 -6.41 -2.63 4.98
C TRP A 77 -7.87 -2.41 4.56
N ALA A 78 -8.44 -3.27 3.71
CA ALA A 78 -9.83 -3.18 3.30
C ALA A 78 -10.82 -3.38 4.45
N ARG A 79 -10.48 -4.25 5.43
CA ARG A 79 -11.23 -4.38 6.70
C ARG A 79 -10.99 -3.24 7.68
N GLY A 80 -10.05 -2.36 7.37
CA GLY A 80 -9.66 -1.23 8.22
C GLY A 80 -8.58 -1.50 9.22
N GLU A 81 -7.97 -2.67 9.15
CA GLU A 81 -6.93 -3.12 10.07
C GLU A 81 -5.59 -2.47 9.75
N SER A 82 -4.64 -2.64 10.65
CA SER A 82 -3.23 -2.36 10.42
C SER A 82 -2.48 -3.69 10.29
N PRO A 83 -2.23 -4.19 9.06
CA PRO A 83 -1.53 -5.46 8.84
C PRO A 83 -0.19 -5.55 9.59
N ALA A 84 0.07 -6.70 10.20
CA ALA A 84 1.32 -6.91 10.93
C ALA A 84 2.56 -6.94 10.00
N GLY A 85 3.72 -6.60 10.56
CA GLY A 85 5.01 -6.68 9.85
C GLY A 85 5.27 -5.54 8.85
N LEU A 86 4.41 -4.52 8.82
CA LEU A 86 4.61 -3.32 8.01
C LEU A 86 5.21 -2.16 8.82
N PRO A 87 5.95 -1.24 8.17
CA PRO A 87 6.59 -0.11 8.84
C PRO A 87 5.57 0.97 9.21
N TYR A 88 5.11 0.95 10.46
CA TYR A 88 4.32 2.03 11.06
C TYR A 88 5.24 2.98 11.80
N ALA A 89 5.18 4.25 11.45
CA ALA A 89 5.93 5.31 12.09
C ALA A 89 5.17 5.88 13.29
N ALA A 90 3.84 6.06 13.22
CA ALA A 90 3.08 6.62 14.35
C ALA A 90 3.00 5.66 15.55
N PRO A 91 2.97 6.18 16.79
CA PRO A 91 2.79 5.36 17.99
C PRO A 91 1.38 4.78 18.08
N ASP A 92 0.38 5.44 17.48
CA ASP A 92 -1.01 5.02 17.42
C ASP A 92 -1.37 4.42 16.05
N ARG A 93 -2.51 3.75 15.98
CA ARG A 93 -3.08 3.22 14.73
C ARG A 93 -4.38 3.93 14.42
N ALA A 94 -4.67 4.06 13.12
CA ALA A 94 -5.97 4.57 12.70
C ALA A 94 -7.10 3.65 13.23
N PRO A 95 -8.28 4.20 13.53
CA PRO A 95 -9.42 3.38 13.96
C PRO A 95 -9.77 2.28 12.95
N VAL A 96 -10.19 1.13 13.46
CA VAL A 96 -10.63 -0.01 12.64
C VAL A 96 -12.00 0.29 12.06
N ARG A 97 -12.07 0.50 10.75
CA ARG A 97 -13.30 0.63 9.95
C ARG A 97 -13.01 0.26 8.50
N PRO A 98 -13.95 -0.36 7.77
CA PRO A 98 -13.75 -0.70 6.36
C PRO A 98 -13.27 0.50 5.52
N ARG A 99 -12.36 0.25 4.58
CA ARG A 99 -11.77 1.28 3.71
C ARG A 99 -11.66 0.78 2.28
N ASP A 100 -11.87 1.67 1.32
CA ASP A 100 -11.47 1.39 -0.06
C ASP A 100 -9.94 1.27 -0.12
N THR A 101 -9.43 0.18 -0.69
CA THR A 101 -7.99 -0.08 -0.80
C THR A 101 -7.62 -0.18 -2.27
N PHE A 102 -6.94 0.86 -2.76
CA PHE A 102 -6.52 0.96 -4.16
C PHE A 102 -5.07 0.49 -4.29
N VAL A 103 -4.84 -0.53 -5.10
CA VAL A 103 -3.52 -1.14 -5.28
C VAL A 103 -3.08 -1.04 -6.72
N PHE A 104 -1.90 -0.47 -6.92
CA PHE A 104 -1.30 -0.25 -8.22
C PHE A 104 -0.02 -1.07 -8.35
N ALA A 105 0.01 -1.95 -9.34
CA ALA A 105 1.24 -2.52 -9.85
C ALA A 105 1.90 -1.48 -10.75
N ILE A 106 3.00 -0.87 -10.30
CA ILE A 106 3.68 0.21 -11.01
C ILE A 106 5.19 0.05 -10.83
N ASN A 107 5.99 0.74 -11.64
CA ASN A 107 7.45 0.66 -11.56
C ASN A 107 7.99 -0.79 -11.69
N GLY A 108 9.27 -1.04 -11.41
CA GLY A 108 9.88 -2.36 -11.54
C GLY A 108 9.89 -2.89 -12.99
N ALA A 109 9.74 -4.20 -13.16
CA ALA A 109 9.50 -4.83 -14.47
C ALA A 109 8.10 -4.47 -14.99
N LYS A 110 7.98 -3.31 -15.64
CA LYS A 110 6.69 -2.71 -16.04
C LYS A 110 5.83 -3.61 -16.92
N GLU A 111 6.46 -4.46 -17.73
CA GLU A 111 5.80 -5.48 -18.55
C GLU A 111 5.04 -6.52 -17.71
N ARG A 112 5.42 -6.71 -16.44
CA ARG A 112 4.74 -7.57 -15.47
C ARG A 112 3.59 -6.90 -14.75
N ALA A 113 3.42 -5.57 -14.84
CA ALA A 113 2.37 -4.87 -14.09
C ALA A 113 0.95 -5.44 -14.31
N PRO A 114 0.52 -5.77 -15.54
CA PRO A 114 -0.78 -6.43 -15.74
C PRO A 114 -0.86 -7.82 -15.11
N ALA A 115 0.22 -8.62 -15.22
CA ALA A 115 0.27 -9.97 -14.65
C ALA A 115 0.23 -9.92 -13.12
N LEU A 116 0.97 -8.99 -12.51
CA LEU A 116 0.97 -8.72 -11.08
C LEU A 116 -0.42 -8.33 -10.57
N ALA A 117 -1.10 -7.40 -11.24
CA ALA A 117 -2.46 -7.02 -10.85
C ALA A 117 -3.43 -8.22 -10.88
N LEU A 118 -3.32 -9.07 -11.91
CA LEU A 118 -4.13 -10.28 -12.01
C LEU A 118 -3.74 -11.34 -10.96
N GLY A 119 -2.46 -11.52 -10.68
CA GLY A 119 -1.93 -12.44 -9.68
C GLY A 119 -2.34 -12.05 -8.26
N LEU A 120 -2.27 -10.75 -7.95
CA LEU A 120 -2.78 -10.21 -6.70
C LEU A 120 -4.29 -10.44 -6.57
N ARG A 121 -5.06 -10.14 -7.62
CA ARG A 121 -6.52 -10.38 -7.63
C ARG A 121 -6.89 -11.85 -7.40
N ARG A 122 -6.13 -12.79 -7.98
CA ARG A 122 -6.32 -14.23 -7.72
C ARG A 122 -6.01 -14.60 -6.27
N SER A 123 -4.97 -14.00 -5.70
CA SER A 123 -4.52 -14.26 -4.33
C SER A 123 -5.42 -13.63 -3.27
N LEU A 124 -6.19 -12.61 -3.62
CA LEU A 124 -7.18 -11.94 -2.77
C LEU A 124 -8.45 -12.76 -2.50
N ALA A 125 -8.54 -14.00 -3.02
CA ALA A 125 -9.73 -14.86 -3.00
C ALA A 125 -10.57 -14.71 -1.72
N VAL A 126 -11.65 -13.94 -1.89
CA VAL A 126 -12.85 -13.86 -1.05
C VAL A 126 -13.72 -15.09 -1.34
#